data_AF-A0AAD3WWW1-F1
#
_entry.id   AF-A0AAD3WWW1-F1
#
_cell.length_a   1.000
_cell.length_b   1.000
_cell.length_c   1.000
_cell.angle_alpha   90.00
_cell.angle_beta   90.00
_cell.angle_gamma   90.00
#
_symmetry.space_group_name_H-M   'P 1'
#
loop_
_entity.id
_entity.type
_entity.pdbx_description
1 polymer ?
#
loop_
_entity_poly.entity_id
_entity_poly.type
_entity_poly.pdbx_seq_one_letter_code
_entity_poly.pdbx_strand_id
1 'polypeptide(L)'
;MNNSENFKLLWWGILLIVLGIYLYGRYPLLIEGNPNYFDAVVFLVWVAVALAPIFKDMKLFGLHLKQDIDQLKKDLNHQLSLMKVELQSSIEVSSSNSNHVHIGSNPMIPASDSELPDIEKHIAETLKKYGLSDKVSGSTASLVGENVQRSNVELFKVRYSFEKLLNNYARLNGIDPRRSPITKIIRNLANQEIISSELAGSVLEIMAICNYAIHGEEISEKQRKLVEKSAYGLYEALKQSLKSYA
;
A
#
# COMPACT_ATOMS: atom_id res chain seq x y z
N MET A 1 36.49 5.43 -25.37
CA MET A 1 36.61 4.13 -24.66
C MET A 1 38.00 4.05 -24.06
N ASN A 2 38.09 3.86 -22.74
CA ASN A 2 39.33 4.06 -21.98
C ASN A 2 40.30 2.89 -22.16
N ASN A 3 41.37 3.09 -22.95
CA ASN A 3 42.43 2.10 -23.19
C ASN A 3 43.07 1.54 -21.89
N SER A 4 42.98 2.28 -20.79
CA SER A 4 43.49 1.85 -19.46
C SER A 4 42.70 0.68 -18.85
N GLU A 5 41.38 0.63 -19.02
CA GLU A 5 40.53 -0.39 -18.39
C GLU A 5 40.62 -1.73 -19.13
N ASN A 6 40.67 -1.70 -20.47
CA ASN A 6 40.85 -2.90 -21.29
C ASN A 6 42.23 -3.54 -21.07
N PHE A 7 43.27 -2.73 -20.85
CA PHE A 7 44.61 -3.22 -20.54
C PHE A 7 44.68 -3.94 -19.18
N LYS A 8 44.04 -3.38 -18.14
CA LYS A 8 43.97 -4.01 -16.81
C LYS A 8 43.21 -5.33 -16.84
N LEU A 9 42.11 -5.40 -17.59
CA LEU A 9 41.30 -6.61 -17.74
C LEU A 9 42.08 -7.73 -18.44
N LEU A 10 42.78 -7.38 -19.53
CA LEU A 10 43.58 -8.32 -20.30
C LEU A 10 44.76 -8.84 -19.46
N TRP A 11 45.42 -7.96 -18.71
CA TRP A 11 46.51 -8.34 -17.81
C TRP A 11 46.05 -9.21 -16.63
N TRP A 12 44.90 -8.90 -16.03
CA TRP A 12 44.27 -9.72 -15.00
C TRP A 12 43.92 -11.13 -15.50
N GLY A 13 43.38 -11.25 -16.72
CA GLY A 13 43.10 -12.54 -17.35
C GLY A 13 44.36 -13.36 -17.59
N ILE A 14 45.44 -12.73 -18.08
CA ILE A 14 46.75 -13.39 -18.23
C ILE A 14 47.27 -13.88 -16.88
N LEU A 15 47.19 -13.07 -15.82
CA LEU A 15 47.65 -13.46 -14.48
C LEU A 15 46.86 -14.68 -13.95
N LEU A 16 45.54 -14.72 -14.14
CA LEU A 16 44.74 -15.89 -13.76
C LEU A 16 45.11 -17.16 -14.54
N ILE A 17 45.37 -17.03 -15.84
CA ILE A 17 45.75 -18.15 -16.70
C ILE A 17 47.12 -18.70 -16.29
N VAL A 18 48.10 -17.83 -16.05
CA VAL A 18 49.46 -18.24 -15.64
C VAL A 18 49.44 -18.96 -14.28
N LEU A 19 48.72 -18.41 -13.30
CA LEU A 19 48.55 -19.05 -11.99
C LEU A 19 47.77 -20.37 -12.08
N GLY A 20 46.76 -20.44 -12.96
CA GLY A 20 45.99 -21.65 -13.22
C GLY A 20 46.83 -22.76 -13.86
N ILE A 21 47.67 -22.43 -14.85
CA ILE A 21 48.59 -23.40 -15.48
C ILE A 21 49.60 -23.95 -14.46
N TYR A 22 50.14 -23.08 -13.60
CA TYR A 22 51.05 -23.49 -12.52
C TYR A 22 50.39 -24.50 -11.57
N LEU A 23 49.18 -24.20 -11.10
CA LEU A 23 48.44 -25.08 -10.19
C LEU A 23 48.00 -26.39 -10.88
N TYR A 24 47.66 -26.34 -12.17
CA TYR A 24 47.31 -27.52 -12.96
C TYR A 24 48.51 -28.48 -13.13
N GLY A 25 49.71 -27.94 -13.38
CA GLY A 25 50.93 -28.74 -13.45
C GLY A 25 51.33 -29.38 -12.11
N ARG A 26 50.90 -28.78 -10.99
CA ARG A 26 51.14 -29.29 -9.62
C ARG A 26 49.97 -30.11 -9.07
N TYR A 27 48.84 -30.18 -9.76
CA TYR A 27 47.63 -30.90 -9.36
C TYR A 27 47.85 -32.34 -8.85
N PRO A 28 48.66 -33.20 -9.50
CA PRO A 28 48.89 -34.56 -8.97
C PRO A 28 49.56 -34.55 -7.59
N LEU A 29 50.52 -33.64 -7.35
CA LEU A 29 51.21 -33.51 -6.05
C LEU A 29 50.32 -32.92 -4.94
N LEU A 30 49.33 -32.10 -5.32
CA LEU A 30 48.38 -31.49 -4.39
C LEU A 30 47.37 -32.52 -3.86
N ILE A 31 46.95 -33.48 -4.70
CA ILE A 31 46.02 -34.55 -4.33
C ILE A 31 46.71 -35.66 -3.54
N GLU A 32 47.99 -35.92 -3.85
CA GLU A 32 48.82 -36.88 -3.10
C GLU A 32 49.19 -36.38 -1.69
N GLY A 33 48.81 -35.16 -1.31
CA GLY A 33 48.95 -34.66 0.06
C GLY A 33 50.34 -34.13 0.41
N ASN A 34 51.18 -33.85 -0.59
CA ASN A 34 52.51 -33.23 -0.42
C ASN A 34 52.57 -31.80 -1.01
N PRO A 35 51.67 -30.88 -0.64
CA PRO A 35 51.76 -29.50 -1.11
C PRO A 35 52.98 -28.80 -0.49
N ASN A 36 53.69 -28.01 -1.30
CA ASN A 36 54.66 -27.07 -0.76
C ASN A 36 53.91 -25.86 -0.16
N TYR A 37 54.47 -25.21 0.86
CA TYR A 37 53.92 -23.97 1.42
C TYR A 37 53.67 -22.90 0.35
N PHE A 38 54.51 -22.88 -0.68
CA PHE A 38 54.35 -21.99 -1.82
C PHE A 38 53.08 -22.29 -2.64
N ASP A 39 52.70 -23.55 -2.82
CA ASP A 39 51.52 -23.94 -3.59
C ASP A 39 50.23 -23.47 -2.89
N ALA A 40 50.20 -23.53 -1.55
CA ALA A 40 49.07 -23.06 -0.74
C ALA A 40 48.87 -21.54 -0.86
N VAL A 41 49.97 -20.77 -0.85
CA VAL A 41 49.93 -19.31 -1.04
C VAL A 41 49.46 -18.96 -2.45
N VAL A 42 49.99 -19.64 -3.46
CA VAL A 42 49.59 -19.43 -4.87
C VAL A 42 48.11 -19.76 -5.08
N PHE A 43 47.61 -20.83 -4.47
CA PHE A 43 46.20 -21.20 -4.52
C PHE A 43 45.29 -20.15 -3.86
N LEU A 44 45.65 -19.65 -2.67
CA LEU A 44 44.88 -18.61 -1.98
C LEU A 44 44.83 -17.30 -2.79
N VAL A 45 45.96 -16.89 -3.37
CA VAL A 45 46.02 -15.71 -4.23
C VAL A 45 45.19 -15.92 -5.49
N TRP A 46 45.26 -17.11 -6.11
CA TRP A 46 44.47 -17.43 -7.30
C TRP A 46 42.97 -17.36 -7.03
N VAL A 47 42.49 -17.95 -5.92
CA VAL A 47 41.08 -17.88 -5.49
C VAL A 47 40.65 -16.42 -5.24
N ALA A 48 41.45 -15.64 -4.52
CA ALA A 48 41.12 -14.23 -4.24
C ALA A 48 41.02 -13.39 -5.53
N VAL A 49 41.92 -13.62 -6.49
CA VAL A 49 41.92 -12.93 -7.79
C VAL A 49 40.75 -13.40 -8.67
N ALA A 50 40.39 -14.68 -8.63
CA ALA A 50 39.25 -15.24 -9.36
C ALA A 50 37.90 -14.75 -8.82
N LEU A 51 37.80 -14.52 -7.51
CA LEU A 51 36.58 -14.00 -6.87
C LEU A 51 36.45 -12.46 -6.96
N ALA A 52 37.54 -11.73 -7.20
CA ALA A 52 37.53 -10.26 -7.35
C ALA A 52 36.47 -9.71 -8.34
N PRO A 53 36.23 -10.28 -9.53
CA PRO A 53 35.17 -9.83 -10.44
C PRO A 53 33.75 -10.12 -9.92
N ILE A 54 33.55 -11.18 -9.16
CA ILE A 54 32.23 -11.50 -8.56
C ILE A 54 31.79 -10.39 -7.59
N PHE A 55 32.74 -9.79 -6.88
CA PHE A 55 32.47 -8.61 -6.04
C PHE A 55 32.28 -7.30 -6.83
N LYS A 56 32.74 -7.24 -8.09
CA LYS A 56 32.48 -6.09 -8.98
C LYS A 56 31.11 -6.18 -9.65
N ASP A 57 30.61 -7.38 -9.95
CA ASP A 57 29.28 -7.57 -10.54
C ASP A 57 28.15 -7.45 -9.50
N MET A 58 28.45 -7.53 -8.20
CA MET A 58 27.54 -7.06 -7.14
C MET A 58 27.24 -5.55 -7.20
N LYS A 59 27.92 -4.76 -8.06
CA LYS A 59 27.62 -3.34 -8.28
C LYS A 59 26.59 -3.06 -9.38
N LEU A 60 26.09 -4.07 -10.09
CA LEU A 60 24.97 -3.90 -11.04
C LEU A 60 23.60 -3.80 -10.34
N PHE A 61 23.52 -4.15 -9.05
CA PHE A 61 22.31 -4.10 -8.22
C PHE A 61 22.19 -2.82 -7.38
N GLY A 62 22.86 -1.72 -7.76
CA GLY A 62 22.83 -0.46 -6.99
C GLY A 62 21.92 0.63 -7.56
N LEU A 63 21.74 0.69 -8.88
CA LEU A 63 20.95 1.75 -9.53
C LEU A 63 19.47 1.39 -9.65
N HIS A 64 19.14 0.16 -10.06
CA HIS A 64 17.77 -0.35 -10.03
C HIS A 64 17.28 -0.51 -8.60
N LEU A 65 18.03 -1.17 -7.72
CA LEU A 65 17.61 -1.35 -6.33
C LEU A 65 17.43 -0.02 -5.58
N LYS A 66 18.22 1.02 -5.85
CA LYS A 66 18.03 2.31 -5.20
C LYS A 66 16.82 3.06 -5.75
N GLN A 67 16.57 3.00 -7.05
CA GLN A 67 15.35 3.55 -7.65
C GLN A 67 14.11 2.79 -7.15
N ASP A 68 14.19 1.47 -7.09
CA ASP A 68 13.13 0.60 -6.57
C ASP A 68 12.93 0.80 -5.07
N ILE A 69 14.00 0.97 -4.27
CA ILE A 69 13.89 1.29 -2.83
C ILE A 69 13.34 2.69 -2.61
N ASP A 70 13.72 3.68 -3.42
CA ASP A 70 13.20 5.05 -3.30
C ASP A 70 11.74 5.14 -3.76
N GLN A 71 11.34 4.36 -4.79
CA GLN A 71 9.94 4.16 -5.15
C GLN A 71 9.18 3.39 -4.06
N LEU A 72 9.75 2.32 -3.53
CA LEU A 72 9.16 1.53 -2.45
C LEU A 72 9.04 2.36 -1.17
N LYS A 73 9.99 3.25 -0.85
CA LYS A 73 9.88 4.18 0.28
C LYS A 73 8.81 5.24 0.07
N LYS A 74 8.70 5.79 -1.15
CA LYS A 74 7.63 6.73 -1.47
C LYS A 74 6.27 6.05 -1.40
N ASP A 75 6.15 4.86 -1.96
CA ASP A 75 4.93 4.05 -1.91
C ASP A 75 4.62 3.60 -0.47
N LEU A 76 5.61 3.19 0.33
CA LEU A 76 5.44 2.88 1.75
C LEU A 76 5.00 4.11 2.55
N ASN A 77 5.60 5.28 2.36
CA ASN A 77 5.19 6.50 3.06
C ASN A 77 3.77 6.92 2.66
N HIS A 78 3.40 6.74 1.39
CA HIS A 78 2.06 7.00 0.90
C HIS A 78 1.06 5.96 1.45
N GLN A 79 1.42 4.68 1.46
CA GLN A 79 0.62 3.60 2.02
C GLN A 79 0.51 3.68 3.54
N LEU A 80 1.51 4.21 4.24
CA LEU A 80 1.48 4.49 5.67
C LEU A 80 0.60 5.70 5.99
N SER A 81 0.61 6.74 5.14
CA SER A 81 -0.35 7.84 5.23
C SER A 81 -1.78 7.33 5.08
N LEU A 82 -2.04 6.53 4.03
CA LEU A 82 -3.34 5.92 3.77
C LEU A 82 -3.77 4.94 4.87
N MET A 83 -2.84 4.14 5.39
CA MET A 83 -3.08 3.20 6.49
C MET A 83 -3.32 3.95 7.79
N LYS A 84 -2.59 5.04 8.06
CA LYS A 84 -2.84 5.90 9.23
C LYS A 84 -4.23 6.53 9.15
N VAL A 85 -4.66 6.95 7.96
CA VAL A 85 -6.02 7.45 7.71
C VAL A 85 -7.07 6.36 7.96
N GLU A 86 -6.83 5.13 7.50
CA GLU A 86 -7.70 3.98 7.75
C GLU A 86 -7.72 3.55 9.24
N LEU A 87 -6.57 3.60 9.91
CA LEU A 87 -6.43 3.29 11.33
C LEU A 87 -7.08 4.36 12.22
N GLN A 88 -6.91 5.65 11.89
CA GLN A 88 -7.63 6.73 12.57
C GLN A 88 -9.15 6.59 12.38
N SER A 89 -9.61 6.06 11.23
CA SER A 89 -11.03 5.77 11.02
C SER A 89 -11.55 4.52 11.76
N SER A 90 -10.68 3.62 12.21
CA SER A 90 -11.04 2.36 12.88
C SER A 90 -10.72 2.30 14.37
N ILE A 91 -10.07 3.33 14.94
CA ILE A 91 -9.89 3.45 16.38
C ILE A 91 -11.15 4.09 16.98
N GLU A 92 -12.16 3.24 17.17
CA GLU A 92 -13.26 3.48 18.09
C GLU A 92 -12.70 3.38 19.51
N VAL A 93 -12.22 4.50 20.07
CA VAL A 93 -11.89 4.58 21.50
C VAL A 93 -13.21 4.54 22.26
N SER A 94 -13.62 3.34 22.64
CA SER A 94 -14.68 3.08 23.61
C SER A 94 -14.23 3.52 25.00
N SER A 95 -14.24 4.83 25.24
CA SER A 95 -14.13 5.42 26.57
C SER A 95 -15.44 5.20 27.32
N SER A 96 -15.54 4.05 27.98
CA SER A 96 -16.31 3.76 29.21
C SER A 96 -17.46 4.71 29.60
N ASN A 97 -18.71 4.26 29.43
CA ASN A 97 -19.71 4.11 30.51
C ASN A 97 -21.08 3.67 29.97
N SER A 98 -21.23 2.38 29.62
CA SER A 98 -22.45 1.58 29.87
C SER A 98 -22.23 0.17 29.35
N ASN A 99 -22.68 -0.80 30.14
CA ASN A 99 -22.26 -2.19 30.13
C ASN A 99 -22.95 -3.01 29.02
N HIS A 100 -22.53 -2.87 27.76
CA HIS A 100 -22.86 -3.81 26.69
C HIS A 100 -21.61 -4.09 25.86
N VAL A 101 -20.96 -5.21 26.14
CA VAL A 101 -19.78 -5.69 25.42
C VAL A 101 -20.24 -6.56 24.26
N HIS A 102 -20.25 -6.02 23.03
CA HIS A 102 -20.31 -6.83 21.82
C HIS A 102 -18.88 -7.26 21.45
N ILE A 103 -18.38 -8.35 22.02
CA ILE A 103 -17.18 -9.04 21.49
C ILE A 103 -17.62 -9.84 20.27
N GLY A 104 -17.49 -9.22 19.12
CA GLY A 104 -17.59 -9.87 17.83
C GLY A 104 -16.92 -8.98 16.79
N SER A 105 -15.85 -9.46 16.19
CA SER A 105 -15.27 -8.94 14.95
C SER A 105 -16.21 -9.17 13.75
N ASN A 106 -17.50 -8.93 13.96
CA ASN A 106 -18.53 -8.99 12.94
C ASN A 106 -18.90 -7.54 12.59
N PRO A 107 -19.00 -7.20 11.29
CA PRO A 107 -19.45 -5.88 10.88
C PRO A 107 -20.80 -5.58 11.53
N MET A 108 -20.96 -4.38 12.10
CA MET A 108 -22.22 -3.97 12.72
C MET A 108 -23.32 -3.99 11.64
N ILE A 109 -24.22 -4.96 11.74
CA ILE A 109 -25.38 -5.07 10.87
C ILE A 109 -26.44 -4.15 11.47
N PRO A 110 -26.98 -3.18 10.71
CA PRO A 110 -28.10 -2.37 11.19
C PRO A 110 -29.26 -3.27 11.66
N ALA A 111 -30.01 -2.78 12.65
CA ALA A 111 -31.20 -3.47 13.13
C ALA A 111 -32.18 -3.77 11.99
N SER A 112 -32.93 -4.86 12.15
CA SER A 112 -33.99 -5.23 11.22
C SER A 112 -35.19 -4.29 11.34
N ASP A 113 -35.98 -4.18 10.27
CA ASP A 113 -37.18 -3.34 10.25
C ASP A 113 -38.17 -3.67 11.39
N SER A 114 -38.23 -4.94 11.83
CA SER A 114 -39.06 -5.38 12.95
C SER A 114 -38.63 -4.86 14.31
N GLU A 115 -37.35 -4.49 14.47
CA GLU A 115 -36.80 -3.99 15.73
C GLU A 115 -36.89 -2.45 15.82
N LEU A 116 -37.21 -1.77 14.71
CA LEU A 116 -37.30 -0.30 14.66
C LEU A 116 -38.30 0.29 15.67
N PRO A 117 -39.51 -0.27 15.92
CA PRO A 117 -40.45 0.30 16.89
C PRO A 117 -39.89 0.34 18.31
N ASP A 118 -39.16 -0.70 18.73
CA ASP A 118 -38.54 -0.76 20.05
C ASP A 118 -37.35 0.21 20.15
N ILE A 119 -36.58 0.35 19.06
CA ILE A 119 -35.49 1.33 18.96
C ILE A 119 -36.03 2.75 19.04
N GLU A 120 -37.10 3.08 18.33
CA GLU A 120 -37.77 4.39 18.38
C GLU A 120 -38.21 4.72 19.81
N LYS A 121 -38.83 3.77 20.51
CA LYS A 121 -39.23 3.94 21.90
C LYS A 121 -38.01 4.19 22.81
N HIS A 122 -36.94 3.42 22.64
CA HIS A 122 -35.72 3.59 23.42
C HIS A 122 -35.03 4.94 23.17
N ILE A 123 -35.01 5.40 21.92
CA ILE A 123 -34.53 6.74 21.54
C ILE A 123 -35.39 7.81 22.22
N ALA A 124 -36.72 7.70 22.16
CA ALA A 124 -37.63 8.66 22.79
C ALA A 124 -37.45 8.74 24.31
N GLU A 125 -37.31 7.60 24.99
CA GLU A 125 -37.01 7.54 26.42
C GLU A 125 -35.66 8.19 26.76
N THR A 126 -34.65 7.94 25.92
CA THR A 126 -33.31 8.53 26.05
C THR A 126 -33.36 10.05 25.89
N LEU A 127 -34.01 10.54 24.84
CA LEU A 127 -34.18 11.98 24.59
C LEU A 127 -34.91 12.66 25.78
N LYS A 128 -35.99 12.05 26.27
CA LYS A 128 -36.72 12.53 27.45
C LYS A 128 -35.84 12.62 28.69
N LYS A 129 -34.95 11.63 28.92
CA LYS A 129 -33.98 11.64 30.03
C LYS A 129 -33.01 12.83 29.96
N TYR A 130 -32.63 13.26 28.75
CA TYR A 130 -31.80 14.45 28.53
C TYR A 130 -32.61 15.76 28.48
N GLY A 131 -33.90 15.75 28.81
CA GLY A 131 -34.76 16.94 28.78
C GLY A 131 -35.17 17.39 27.37
N LEU A 132 -34.80 16.62 26.36
CA LEU A 132 -35.16 16.80 24.96
C LEU A 132 -36.47 16.02 24.73
N SER A 133 -37.61 16.65 24.99
CA SER A 133 -38.92 16.07 24.64
C SER A 133 -39.17 16.21 23.13
N ASP A 134 -40.30 15.70 22.61
CA ASP A 134 -40.77 15.79 21.21
C ASP A 134 -40.80 17.22 20.61
N LYS A 135 -40.38 18.24 21.36
CA LYS A 135 -40.26 19.65 20.98
C LYS A 135 -38.91 20.03 20.38
N VAL A 136 -37.94 19.12 20.26
CA VAL A 136 -36.70 19.40 19.50
C VAL A 136 -37.01 19.31 18.01
N SER A 137 -37.55 20.39 17.46
CA SER A 137 -37.72 20.55 16.01
C SER A 137 -36.43 21.14 15.44
N GLY A 138 -35.59 20.28 14.89
CA GLY A 138 -34.36 20.65 14.18
C GLY A 138 -34.32 19.96 12.83
N SER A 139 -33.84 20.66 11.81
CA SER A 139 -33.51 20.03 10.53
C SER A 139 -32.14 19.37 10.66
N THR A 140 -31.89 18.25 9.97
CA THR A 140 -30.53 17.72 9.84
C THR A 140 -29.56 18.76 9.25
N ALA A 141 -30.07 19.77 8.53
CA ALA A 141 -29.31 20.92 8.05
C ALA A 141 -28.70 21.76 9.20
N SER A 142 -29.29 21.78 10.39
CA SER A 142 -28.74 22.52 11.53
C SER A 142 -27.57 21.80 12.21
N LEU A 143 -27.37 20.50 11.96
CA LEU A 143 -26.29 19.70 12.57
C LEU A 143 -24.90 20.10 12.10
N VAL A 144 -24.79 20.61 10.88
CA VAL A 144 -23.50 20.97 10.26
C VAL A 144 -23.37 22.48 10.08
N GLY A 145 -24.37 23.24 10.56
CA GLY A 145 -24.56 24.66 10.23
C GLY A 145 -24.90 24.87 8.75
N GLU A 146 -25.38 26.06 8.38
CA GLU A 146 -25.64 26.43 6.97
C GLU A 146 -24.37 26.41 6.09
N ASN A 147 -23.19 26.17 6.70
CA ASN A 147 -21.87 26.16 6.08
C ASN A 147 -21.30 24.74 5.88
N VAL A 148 -22.13 23.74 5.57
CA VAL A 148 -21.61 22.64 4.75
C VAL A 148 -21.14 23.29 3.46
N GLN A 149 -19.84 23.51 3.30
CA GLN A 149 -19.32 23.94 2.00
C GLN A 149 -19.82 22.88 1.02
N ARG A 150 -20.73 23.24 0.10
CA ARG A 150 -21.35 22.36 -0.90
C ARG A 150 -20.34 21.40 -1.54
N SER A 151 -19.10 21.85 -1.63
CA SER A 151 -17.91 21.11 -1.97
C SER A 151 -17.66 19.78 -1.22
N ASN A 152 -18.00 19.64 0.07
CA ASN A 152 -17.82 18.40 0.83
C ASN A 152 -18.86 17.35 0.43
N VAL A 153 -20.06 17.78 0.04
CA VAL A 153 -21.08 16.89 -0.52
C VAL A 153 -20.60 16.29 -1.84
N GLU A 154 -19.91 17.07 -2.68
CA GLU A 154 -19.33 16.56 -3.92
C GLU A 154 -18.21 15.54 -3.66
N LEU A 155 -17.35 15.78 -2.65
CA LEU A 155 -16.34 14.79 -2.24
C LEU A 155 -16.95 13.50 -1.69
N PHE A 156 -18.06 13.61 -0.95
CA PHE A 156 -18.84 12.45 -0.52
C PHE A 156 -19.38 11.66 -1.72
N LYS A 157 -19.95 12.32 -2.73
CA LYS A 157 -20.44 11.65 -3.95
C LYS A 157 -19.31 10.93 -4.70
N VAL A 158 -18.14 11.56 -4.80
CA VAL A 158 -16.95 10.94 -5.40
C VAL A 158 -16.58 9.66 -4.65
N ARG A 159 -16.36 9.76 -3.33
CA ARG A 159 -16.03 8.62 -2.45
C ARG A 159 -17.05 7.49 -2.62
N TYR A 160 -18.33 7.80 -2.46
CA TYR A 160 -19.42 6.84 -2.58
C TYR A 160 -19.43 6.12 -3.93
N SER A 161 -19.13 6.84 -5.02
CA SER A 161 -19.11 6.25 -6.36
C SER A 161 -18.00 5.20 -6.51
N PHE A 162 -16.79 5.51 -6.06
CA PHE A 162 -15.67 4.56 -6.05
C PHE A 162 -15.95 3.34 -5.16
N GLU A 163 -16.42 3.56 -3.93
CA GLU A 163 -16.74 2.47 -3.01
C GLU A 163 -17.85 1.58 -3.55
N LYS A 164 -18.91 2.16 -4.12
CA LYS A 164 -20.00 1.40 -4.73
C LYS A 164 -19.49 0.50 -5.87
N LEU A 165 -18.63 1.04 -6.75
CA LEU A 165 -18.04 0.28 -7.84
C LEU A 165 -17.20 -0.90 -7.33
N LEU A 166 -16.29 -0.63 -6.38
CA LEU A 166 -15.40 -1.64 -5.81
C LEU A 166 -16.17 -2.69 -4.99
N ASN A 167 -17.16 -2.27 -4.21
CA ASN A 167 -18.02 -3.18 -3.44
C ASN A 167 -18.85 -4.09 -4.36
N ASN A 168 -19.36 -3.56 -5.47
CA ASN A 168 -20.07 -4.37 -6.45
C ASN A 168 -19.15 -5.42 -7.08
N TYR A 169 -17.95 -5.02 -7.50
CA TYR A 169 -16.95 -5.95 -8.03
C TYR A 169 -16.58 -7.02 -6.99
N ALA A 170 -16.31 -6.62 -5.74
CA ALA A 170 -15.97 -7.54 -4.65
C ALA A 170 -17.09 -8.58 -4.43
N ARG A 171 -18.36 -8.14 -4.38
CA ARG A 171 -19.51 -9.05 -4.22
C ARG A 171 -19.63 -10.05 -5.35
N LEU A 172 -19.43 -9.63 -6.60
CA LEU A 172 -19.46 -10.51 -7.77
C LEU A 172 -18.36 -11.58 -7.71
N ASN A 173 -17.24 -11.27 -7.05
CA ASN A 173 -16.09 -12.17 -6.90
C ASN A 173 -16.06 -12.88 -5.53
N GLY A 174 -17.19 -12.94 -4.81
CA GLY A 174 -17.31 -13.68 -3.55
C GLY A 174 -16.60 -13.05 -2.35
N ILE A 175 -16.17 -11.80 -2.46
CA ILE A 175 -15.55 -11.05 -1.36
C ILE A 175 -16.65 -10.27 -0.63
N ASP A 176 -16.81 -10.50 0.68
CA ASP A 176 -17.69 -9.69 1.52
C ASP A 176 -17.03 -8.33 1.82
N PRO A 177 -17.54 -7.21 1.27
CA PRO A 177 -16.92 -5.90 1.47
C PRO A 177 -17.12 -5.37 2.88
N ARG A 178 -18.04 -5.95 3.67
CA ARG A 178 -18.21 -5.56 5.09
C ARG A 178 -17.06 -6.06 5.97
N ARG A 179 -16.35 -7.09 5.51
CA ARG A 179 -15.21 -7.71 6.22
C ARG A 179 -13.86 -7.31 5.62
N SER A 180 -13.88 -6.60 4.50
CA SER A 180 -12.68 -6.25 3.75
C SER A 180 -12.68 -4.75 3.47
N PRO A 181 -11.78 -3.98 4.11
CA PRO A 181 -11.65 -2.56 3.81
C PRO A 181 -11.38 -2.32 2.32
N ILE A 182 -11.89 -1.20 1.80
CA ILE A 182 -11.76 -0.85 0.38
C ILE A 182 -10.29 -0.74 -0.05
N THR A 183 -9.43 -0.23 0.82
CA THR A 183 -7.98 -0.14 0.58
C THR A 183 -7.37 -1.52 0.32
N LYS A 184 -7.76 -2.53 1.12
CA LYS A 184 -7.36 -3.92 0.95
C LYS A 184 -7.87 -4.49 -0.37
N ILE A 185 -9.12 -4.19 -0.74
CA ILE A 185 -9.69 -4.59 -2.03
C ILE A 185 -8.84 -4.00 -3.17
N ILE A 186 -8.57 -2.70 -3.16
CA ILE A 186 -7.77 -2.03 -4.22
C ILE A 186 -6.36 -2.61 -4.31
N ARG A 187 -5.68 -2.84 -3.18
CA ARG A 187 -4.34 -3.45 -3.17
C ARG A 187 -4.36 -4.87 -3.72
N ASN A 188 -5.37 -5.66 -3.39
CA ASN A 188 -5.52 -7.00 -3.94
C ASN A 188 -5.71 -6.96 -5.46
N LEU A 189 -6.53 -6.04 -5.98
CA LEU A 189 -6.71 -5.85 -7.42
C LEU A 189 -5.39 -5.50 -8.12
N ALA A 190 -4.55 -4.66 -7.51
CA ALA A 190 -3.24 -4.32 -8.04
C ALA A 190 -2.28 -5.52 -8.00
N ASN A 191 -2.24 -6.26 -6.90
CA ASN A 191 -1.40 -7.46 -6.73
C ASN A 191 -1.78 -8.59 -7.71
N GLN A 192 -3.05 -8.63 -8.13
CA GLN A 192 -3.56 -9.58 -9.12
C GLN A 192 -3.48 -9.05 -10.55
N GLU A 193 -2.87 -7.87 -10.76
CA GLU A 193 -2.72 -7.21 -12.07
C GLU A 193 -4.05 -6.91 -12.79
N ILE A 194 -5.17 -6.92 -12.06
CA ILE A 194 -6.50 -6.52 -12.57
C ILE A 194 -6.53 -5.03 -12.86
N ILE A 195 -5.84 -4.24 -12.04
CA ILE A 195 -5.57 -2.82 -12.24
C ILE A 195 -4.07 -2.55 -12.13
N SER A 196 -3.58 -1.52 -12.81
CA SER A 196 -2.19 -1.12 -12.68
C SER A 196 -1.91 -0.52 -11.30
N SER A 197 -0.67 -0.61 -10.83
CA SER A 197 -0.24 -0.04 -9.56
C SER A 197 -0.44 1.48 -9.51
N GLU A 198 -0.25 2.16 -10.64
CA GLU A 198 -0.44 3.61 -10.79
C GLU A 198 -1.91 3.99 -10.66
N LEU A 199 -2.82 3.20 -11.25
CA LEU A 199 -4.25 3.40 -11.12
C LEU A 199 -4.70 3.17 -9.68
N ALA A 200 -4.22 2.11 -9.04
CA ALA A 200 -4.50 1.82 -7.64
C ALA A 200 -4.05 2.95 -6.71
N GLY A 201 -2.80 3.42 -6.86
CA GLY A 201 -2.25 4.54 -6.09
C GLY A 201 -3.05 5.83 -6.29
N SER A 202 -3.41 6.15 -7.54
CA SER A 202 -4.20 7.34 -7.87
C SER A 202 -5.61 7.30 -7.26
N VAL A 203 -6.28 6.15 -7.31
CA VAL A 203 -7.62 5.97 -6.69
C VAL A 203 -7.53 6.12 -5.18
N LEU A 204 -6.53 5.50 -4.55
CA LEU A 204 -6.34 5.59 -3.10
C LEU A 204 -6.11 7.03 -2.63
N GLU A 205 -5.33 7.82 -3.39
CA GLU A 205 -5.08 9.23 -3.04
C GLU A 205 -6.35 10.09 -3.13
N ILE A 206 -7.16 9.90 -4.18
CA ILE A 206 -8.46 10.59 -4.29
C ILE A 206 -9.39 10.18 -3.16
N MET A 207 -9.46 8.89 -2.82
CA MET A 207 -10.25 8.39 -1.71
C MET A 207 -9.80 8.95 -0.37
N ALA A 208 -8.49 9.16 -0.17
CA ALA A 208 -7.93 9.74 1.03
C ALA A 208 -8.33 11.19 1.21
N ILE A 209 -8.18 12.02 0.18
CA ILE A 209 -8.63 13.43 0.20
C ILE A 209 -10.12 13.51 0.55
N CYS A 210 -10.95 12.63 -0.05
CA CYS A 210 -12.36 12.57 0.28
C CYS A 210 -12.58 12.12 1.75
N ASN A 211 -11.78 11.19 2.27
CA ASN A 211 -11.84 10.73 3.66
C ASN A 211 -11.66 11.91 4.63
N TYR A 212 -10.58 12.68 4.46
CA TYR A 212 -10.30 13.85 5.29
C TYR A 212 -11.52 14.79 5.36
N ALA A 213 -12.08 15.15 4.21
CA ALA A 213 -13.24 16.05 4.16
C ALA A 213 -14.51 15.45 4.81
N ILE A 214 -14.76 14.14 4.66
CA ILE A 214 -15.93 13.46 5.23
C ILE A 214 -15.83 13.36 6.76
N HIS A 215 -14.62 13.19 7.30
CA HIS A 215 -14.37 13.14 8.74
C HIS A 215 -14.23 14.52 9.39
N GLY A 216 -14.52 15.60 8.66
CA GLY A 216 -14.51 16.97 9.19
C GLY A 216 -13.12 17.59 9.28
N GLU A 217 -12.11 17.00 8.63
CA GLU A 217 -10.79 17.60 8.52
C GLU A 217 -10.75 18.65 7.39
N GLU A 218 -9.95 19.70 7.59
CA GLU A 218 -9.76 20.72 6.57
C GLU A 218 -8.91 20.19 5.42
N ILE A 219 -9.37 20.43 4.19
CA ILE A 219 -8.60 20.14 2.98
C ILE A 219 -8.23 21.42 2.26
N SER A 220 -7.07 21.43 1.61
CA SER A 220 -6.64 22.57 0.83
C SER A 220 -7.43 22.72 -0.47
N GLU A 221 -7.54 23.96 -0.96
CA GLU A 221 -8.14 24.25 -2.27
C GLU A 221 -7.44 23.51 -3.43
N LYS A 222 -6.14 23.24 -3.30
CA LYS A 222 -5.37 22.45 -4.28
C LYS A 222 -5.83 20.99 -4.31
N GLN A 223 -6.03 20.38 -3.14
CA GLN A 223 -6.57 19.01 -3.03
C GLN A 223 -7.98 18.94 -3.60
N ARG A 224 -8.83 19.93 -3.31
CA ARG A 224 -10.18 20.01 -3.86
C ARG A 224 -10.18 20.05 -5.39
N LYS A 225 -9.43 20.98 -5.98
CA LYS A 225 -9.29 21.11 -7.45
C LYS A 225 -8.70 19.85 -8.10
N LEU A 226 -7.79 19.16 -7.41
CA LEU A 226 -7.25 17.90 -7.89
C LEU A 226 -8.36 16.85 -8.03
N VAL A 227 -9.21 16.68 -7.00
CA VAL A 227 -10.34 15.74 -7.05
C VAL A 227 -11.32 16.13 -8.16
N GLU A 228 -11.73 17.39 -8.23
CA GLU A 228 -12.66 17.88 -9.27
C GLU A 228 -12.15 17.60 -10.69
N LYS A 229 -10.85 17.77 -10.93
CA LYS A 229 -10.25 17.58 -12.25
C LYS A 229 -10.05 16.10 -12.61
N SER A 230 -9.77 15.24 -11.65
CA SER A 230 -9.25 13.89 -11.91
C SER A 230 -10.24 12.76 -11.60
N ALA A 231 -11.17 12.96 -10.66
CA ALA A 231 -12.01 11.89 -10.12
C ALA A 231 -12.83 11.16 -11.20
N TYR A 232 -13.46 11.90 -12.11
CA TYR A 232 -14.26 11.31 -13.18
C TYR A 232 -13.43 10.41 -14.11
N GLY A 233 -12.26 10.91 -14.54
CA GLY A 233 -11.36 10.15 -15.41
C GLY A 233 -10.82 8.89 -14.74
N LEU A 234 -10.41 9.00 -13.47
CA LEU A 234 -9.96 7.86 -12.66
C LEU A 234 -11.09 6.84 -12.42
N TYR A 235 -12.31 7.31 -12.20
CA TYR A 235 -13.47 6.45 -12.03
C TYR A 235 -13.77 5.64 -13.29
N GLU A 236 -13.81 6.29 -14.46
CA GLU A 236 -14.05 5.57 -15.72
C GLU A 236 -12.89 4.62 -16.07
N ALA A 237 -11.64 4.99 -15.77
CA ALA A 237 -10.49 4.09 -15.94
C ALA A 237 -10.62 2.84 -15.04
N LEU A 238 -10.90 3.02 -13.75
CA LEU A 238 -11.12 1.91 -12.82
C LEU A 238 -12.28 1.01 -13.28
N LYS A 239 -13.41 1.61 -13.65
CA LYS A 239 -14.59 0.89 -14.14
C LYS A 239 -14.29 0.11 -15.41
N GLN A 240 -13.51 0.66 -16.34
CA GLN A 240 -13.10 -0.03 -17.55
C GLN A 240 -12.22 -1.24 -17.22
N SER A 241 -11.21 -1.07 -16.35
CA SER A 241 -10.36 -2.17 -15.91
C SER A 241 -11.18 -3.27 -15.26
N LEU A 242 -12.09 -2.95 -14.34
CA LEU A 242 -12.90 -3.97 -13.64
C LEU A 242 -13.87 -4.71 -14.57
N LYS A 243 -14.41 -4.06 -15.60
CA LYS A 243 -15.28 -4.71 -16.60
C LYS A 243 -14.56 -5.76 -17.44
N SER A 244 -13.25 -5.62 -17.64
CA SER A 244 -12.45 -6.63 -18.34
C SER A 244 -12.34 -7.95 -17.57
N TYR A 245 -12.72 -7.96 -16.28
CA TYR A 245 -12.55 -9.08 -15.36
C TYR A 245 -13.85 -9.43 -14.59
N ALA A 246 -15.01 -8.98 -15.08
CA ALA A 246 -16.33 -9.30 -14.55
C ALA A 246 -17.11 -10.13 -15.57
#